data_AF-A0A925QDF2-F1
#
_entry.id   AF-A0A925QDF2-F1
#
_cell.length_a   1.000
_cell.length_b   1.000
_cell.length_c   1.000
_cell.angle_alpha   90.00
_cell.angle_beta   90.00
_cell.angle_gamma   90.00
#
_symmetry.space_group_name_H-M   'P 1'
#
loop_
_entity.id
_entity.type
_entity.pdbx_description
1 polymer ?
#
loop_
_entity_poly.entity_id
_entity_poly.type
_entity_poly.pdbx_seq_one_letter_code
_entity_poly.pdbx_strand_id
1 'polypeptide(L)'
;MEITYDNGTKRTWQVARKRVFSYENGIVIKLSGTHTDGTSTMITEWGINRFGRSFTTATLQPIVIRQDCDFRVTEGQLEYVEPGIRADILFGLDIKGDSTACPGNGSYYGKLTWTVGNQSQSAIFPY
;
A
#
# COMPACT_ATOMS: atom_id res chain seq x y z
N MET A 1 13.64 11.75 -4.30
CA MET A 1 12.93 11.76 -5.60
C MET A 1 12.14 13.05 -5.70
N GLU A 2 12.20 13.79 -6.81
CA GLU A 2 11.37 14.99 -7.01
C GLU A 2 10.06 14.60 -7.71
N ILE A 3 8.94 15.07 -7.17
CA ILE A 3 7.58 14.85 -7.70
C ILE A 3 7.04 16.21 -8.14
N THR A 4 6.59 16.30 -9.38
CA THR A 4 5.86 17.46 -9.90
C THR A 4 4.37 17.15 -9.84
N TYR A 5 3.61 18.01 -9.16
CA TYR A 5 2.14 17.91 -9.12
C TYR A 5 1.50 18.62 -10.31
N ASP A 6 0.22 18.33 -10.53
CA ASP A 6 -0.64 18.94 -11.56
C ASP A 6 -0.65 20.48 -11.52
N ASN A 7 -0.58 21.06 -10.33
CA ASN A 7 -0.50 22.51 -10.11
C ASN A 7 0.90 23.11 -10.36
N GLY A 8 1.86 22.33 -10.89
CA GLY A 8 3.23 22.75 -11.17
C GLY A 8 4.14 22.85 -9.94
N THR A 9 3.62 22.63 -8.73
CA THR A 9 4.46 22.61 -7.52
C THR A 9 5.30 21.34 -7.47
N LYS A 10 6.52 21.48 -6.94
CA LYS A 10 7.47 20.38 -6.78
C LYS A 10 7.66 20.05 -5.30
N ARG A 11 7.75 18.76 -4.97
CA ARG A 11 8.09 18.27 -3.64
C ARG A 11 9.09 17.13 -3.73
N THR A 12 9.86 16.94 -2.67
CA THR A 12 10.79 15.82 -2.55
C THR A 12 10.17 14.73 -1.70
N TRP A 13 10.11 13.53 -2.26
CA TRP A 13 9.75 12.31 -1.56
C TRP A 13 10.99 11.46 -1.32
N GLN A 14 11.00 10.80 -0.17
CA GLN A 14 11.97 9.78 0.17
C GLN A 14 11.34 8.40 -0.02
N VAL A 15 12.17 7.43 -0.42
CA VAL A 15 11.73 6.07 -0.71
C VAL A 15 12.71 5.10 -0.06
N ALA A 16 12.20 4.15 0.70
CA ALA A 16 12.97 3.11 1.38
C ALA A 16 12.22 1.77 1.27
N ARG A 17 12.42 1.08 0.15
CA ARG A 17 11.73 -0.18 -0.18
C ARG A 17 12.71 -1.32 -0.35
N LYS A 18 12.33 -2.51 0.11
CA LYS A 18 12.98 -3.79 -0.16
C LYS A 18 12.05 -4.67 -0.98
N ARG A 19 12.62 -5.36 -1.97
CA ARG A 19 11.96 -6.45 -2.70
C ARG A 19 12.69 -7.75 -2.41
N VAL A 20 11.96 -8.78 -2.01
CA VAL A 20 12.48 -10.13 -1.83
C VAL A 20 11.86 -11.01 -2.91
N PHE A 21 12.71 -11.68 -3.66
CA PHE A 21 12.31 -12.63 -4.69
C PHE A 21 12.52 -14.04 -4.13
N SER A 22 11.48 -14.86 -4.17
CA SER A 22 11.52 -16.27 -3.83
C SER A 22 10.86 -17.10 -4.93
N TYR A 23 11.11 -18.40 -4.91
CA TYR A 23 10.47 -19.35 -5.82
C TYR A 23 9.69 -20.39 -5.01
N GLU A 24 8.39 -20.46 -5.25
CA GLU A 24 7.47 -21.40 -4.59
C GLU A 24 6.43 -21.84 -5.63
N ASN A 25 6.81 -22.82 -6.47
CA ASN A 25 6.03 -23.24 -7.64
C ASN A 25 5.72 -22.09 -8.64
N GLY A 26 6.57 -21.07 -8.63
CA GLY A 26 6.42 -19.82 -9.37
C GLY A 26 7.18 -18.70 -8.67
N ILE A 27 7.45 -17.60 -9.36
CA ILE A 27 8.09 -16.43 -8.75
C ILE A 27 7.12 -15.76 -7.76
N VAL A 28 7.59 -15.52 -6.54
CA VAL A 28 6.91 -14.74 -5.51
C VAL A 28 7.76 -13.52 -5.17
N ILE A 29 7.17 -12.33 -5.22
CA ILE A 29 7.82 -11.05 -4.94
C ILE A 29 7.15 -10.44 -3.71
N LYS A 30 7.91 -10.22 -2.63
CA LYS A 30 7.43 -9.51 -1.44
C LYS A 30 8.04 -8.11 -1.39
N LEU A 31 7.21 -7.09 -1.24
CA LEU A 31 7.62 -5.70 -1.10
C LEU A 31 7.37 -5.21 0.32
N SER A 32 8.35 -4.58 0.92
CA SER A 32 8.24 -4.03 2.27
C SER A 32 9.02 -2.72 2.40
N GLY A 33 8.65 -1.87 3.36
CA GLY A 33 9.47 -0.73 3.74
C GLY A 33 10.73 -1.16 4.50
N THR A 34 11.73 -0.29 4.52
CA THR A 34 12.98 -0.51 5.28
C THR A 34 13.31 0.64 6.23
N HIS A 35 12.52 1.72 6.20
CA HIS A 35 12.76 2.87 7.06
C HIS A 35 11.91 2.79 8.34
N THR A 36 12.43 3.42 9.39
CA THR A 36 11.78 3.57 10.68
C THR A 36 11.95 5.00 11.13
N ASP A 37 10.87 5.62 11.60
CA ASP A 37 10.85 6.96 12.19
C ASP A 37 10.01 6.92 13.46
N GLY A 38 10.64 7.14 14.62
CA GLY A 38 10.02 6.96 15.93
C GLY A 38 9.44 5.54 16.10
N THR A 39 8.13 5.46 16.31
CA THR A 39 7.40 4.18 16.47
C THR A 39 6.89 3.60 15.15
N SER A 40 6.92 4.37 14.07
CA SER A 40 6.48 3.92 12.75
C SER A 40 7.60 3.14 12.09
N THR A 41 7.34 1.87 11.80
CA THR A 41 8.31 0.94 11.17
C THR A 41 7.84 0.59 9.77
N MET A 42 8.72 -0.03 8.98
CA MET A 42 8.40 -0.51 7.63
C MET A 42 7.87 0.60 6.70
N ILE A 43 8.37 1.83 6.89
CA ILE A 43 8.04 2.99 6.06
C ILE A 43 8.65 2.76 4.68
N THR A 44 7.81 2.86 3.65
CA THR A 44 8.17 2.77 2.24
C THR A 44 8.41 4.16 1.63
N GLU A 45 7.51 5.11 1.90
CA GLU A 45 7.55 6.48 1.38
C GLU A 45 7.29 7.49 2.48
N TRP A 46 7.91 8.66 2.37
CA TRP A 46 7.51 9.83 3.14
C TRP A 46 7.91 11.12 2.42
N GLY A 47 7.24 12.20 2.78
CA GLY A 47 7.52 13.51 2.20
C GLY A 47 6.39 14.49 2.42
N ILE A 48 6.23 15.42 1.49
CA ILE A 48 5.16 16.42 1.48
C ILE A 48 4.20 16.11 0.33
N ASN A 49 2.91 16.06 0.63
CA ASN A 49 1.85 15.82 -0.35
C ASN A 49 1.49 17.08 -1.15
N ARG A 50 0.54 16.96 -2.09
CA ARG A 50 0.08 18.07 -2.95
C ARG A 50 -0.55 19.24 -2.19
N PHE A 51 -1.00 19.00 -0.97
CA PHE A 51 -1.62 20.00 -0.09
C PHE A 51 -0.62 20.62 0.89
N GLY A 52 0.68 20.31 0.78
CA GLY A 52 1.71 20.86 1.66
C GLY A 52 1.79 20.19 3.03
N ARG A 53 1.15 19.04 3.23
CA ARG A 53 1.19 18.28 4.49
C ARG A 53 2.24 17.18 4.43
N SER A 54 2.89 16.92 5.55
CA SER A 54 3.74 15.74 5.69
C SER A 54 2.88 14.48 5.63
N PHE A 55 3.41 13.44 5.01
CA PHE A 55 2.80 12.13 5.02
C PHE A 55 3.86 11.04 5.12
N THR A 56 3.43 9.87 5.59
CA THR A 56 4.18 8.62 5.53
C THR A 56 3.32 7.52 4.93
N THR A 57 3.95 6.54 4.31
CA THR A 57 3.34 5.29 3.89
C THR A 57 4.19 4.14 4.40
N ALA A 58 3.57 3.16 5.03
CA ALA A 58 4.21 2.00 5.60
C ALA A 58 3.53 0.71 5.16
N THR A 59 4.30 -0.37 5.05
CA THR A 59 3.77 -1.71 4.82
C THR A 59 3.53 -2.39 6.16
N LEU A 60 2.27 -2.44 6.62
CA LEU A 60 1.88 -3.20 7.81
C LEU A 60 2.04 -4.71 7.58
N GLN A 61 1.76 -5.15 6.35
CA GLN A 61 2.07 -6.48 5.86
C GLN A 61 2.73 -6.35 4.49
N PRO A 62 3.78 -7.14 4.17
CA PRO A 62 4.42 -7.07 2.86
C PRO A 62 3.41 -7.24 1.73
N ILE A 63 3.54 -6.43 0.68
CA ILE A 63 2.75 -6.60 -0.54
C ILE A 63 3.33 -7.79 -1.30
N VAL A 64 2.50 -8.79 -1.59
CA VAL A 64 2.94 -10.00 -2.27
C VAL A 64 2.37 -10.05 -3.67
N ILE A 65 3.26 -10.28 -4.62
CA ILE A 65 2.96 -10.44 -6.04
C ILE A 65 3.38 -11.85 -6.45
N ARG A 66 2.51 -12.60 -7.11
CA ARG A 66 2.81 -13.99 -7.50
C ARG A 66 2.62 -14.26 -8.99
N GLN A 67 3.55 -15.00 -9.57
CA GLN A 67 3.53 -15.40 -10.99
C GLN A 67 2.34 -16.30 -11.34
N ASP A 68 1.99 -17.23 -10.45
CA ASP A 68 0.83 -18.13 -10.61
C ASP A 68 -0.52 -17.40 -10.49
N CYS A 69 -0.48 -16.10 -10.21
CA CYS A 69 -1.59 -15.16 -10.20
C CYS A 69 -1.41 -14.03 -11.22
N ASP A 70 -0.81 -14.31 -12.37
CA ASP A 70 -0.58 -13.34 -13.44
C ASP A 70 0.18 -12.08 -12.98
N PHE A 71 1.10 -12.24 -12.02
CA PHE A 71 1.82 -11.15 -11.37
C PHE A 71 0.92 -10.06 -10.76
N ARG A 72 -0.27 -10.45 -10.28
CA ARG A 72 -1.15 -9.57 -9.50
C ARG A 72 -0.71 -9.50 -8.04
N VAL A 73 -1.14 -8.43 -7.36
CA VAL A 73 -1.04 -8.32 -5.90
C VAL A 73 -2.04 -9.28 -5.27
N THR A 74 -1.55 -10.27 -4.52
CA THR A 74 -2.38 -11.34 -3.94
C THR A 74 -2.67 -11.15 -2.47
N GLU A 75 -1.85 -10.38 -1.75
CA GLU A 75 -2.02 -10.06 -0.33
C GLU A 75 -1.15 -8.86 0.05
N GLY A 76 -1.42 -8.31 1.23
CA GLY A 76 -0.61 -7.27 1.86
C GLY A 76 -1.44 -6.11 2.36
N GLN A 77 -0.82 -5.26 3.17
CA GLN A 77 -1.49 -4.13 3.80
C GLN A 77 -0.58 -2.91 3.86
N LEU A 78 -1.10 -1.79 3.34
CA LEU A 78 -0.47 -0.48 3.45
C LEU A 78 -1.20 0.38 4.47
N GLU A 79 -0.44 1.24 5.13
CA GLU A 79 -0.93 2.34 5.93
C GLU A 79 -0.40 3.65 5.34
N TYR A 80 -1.25 4.64 5.23
CA TYR A 80 -0.95 6.02 4.90
C TYR A 80 -1.34 6.90 6.09
N VAL A 81 -0.44 7.77 6.52
CA VAL A 81 -0.67 8.72 7.61
C VAL A 81 -0.30 10.12 7.16
N GLU A 82 -1.19 11.07 7.40
CA GLU A 82 -0.90 12.52 7.42
C GLU A 82 -1.59 13.16 8.63
N PRO A 83 -1.26 14.41 9.00
CA PRO A 83 -1.94 15.09 10.10
C PRO A 83 -3.47 15.10 9.95
N GLY A 84 -4.15 14.38 10.85
CA GLY A 84 -5.61 14.30 10.92
C GLY A 84 -6.26 13.28 9.97
N ILE A 85 -5.49 12.54 9.18
CA ILE A 85 -5.99 11.49 8.27
C ILE A 85 -5.12 10.25 8.38
N ARG A 86 -5.77 9.10 8.57
CA ARG A 86 -5.16 7.78 8.46
C ARG A 86 -5.92 6.96 7.43
N ALA A 87 -5.23 6.24 6.56
CA ALA A 87 -5.87 5.39 5.57
C ALA A 87 -5.11 4.08 5.41
N ASP A 88 -5.80 2.96 5.52
CA ASP A 88 -5.26 1.62 5.36
C ASP A 88 -5.83 0.98 4.10
N ILE A 89 -4.99 0.29 3.33
CA ILE A 89 -5.41 -0.50 2.18
C ILE A 89 -5.03 -1.95 2.44
N LEU A 90 -6.04 -2.83 2.46
CA LEU A 90 -5.86 -4.28 2.49
C LEU A 90 -6.06 -4.84 1.08
N PHE A 91 -5.10 -5.64 0.60
CA PHE A 91 -5.13 -6.31 -0.70
C PHE A 91 -5.46 -7.80 -0.56
N GLY A 92 -5.69 -8.48 -1.67
CA GLY A 92 -5.98 -9.92 -1.69
C GLY A 92 -7.43 -10.29 -1.38
N LEU A 93 -8.40 -9.45 -1.72
CA LEU A 93 -9.81 -9.68 -1.37
C LEU A 93 -10.66 -10.11 -2.58
N ASP A 94 -11.83 -10.67 -2.32
CA ASP A 94 -12.92 -10.85 -3.26
C ASP A 94 -13.89 -9.66 -3.25
N ILE A 95 -14.95 -9.72 -4.07
CA ILE A 95 -15.96 -8.66 -4.18
C ILE A 95 -16.70 -8.38 -2.85
N LYS A 96 -16.74 -9.35 -1.93
CA LYS A 96 -17.39 -9.20 -0.61
C LYS A 96 -16.44 -8.61 0.42
N GLY A 97 -15.14 -8.51 0.10
CA GLY A 97 -14.10 -8.03 1.00
C GLY A 97 -13.50 -9.15 1.86
N ASP A 98 -13.75 -10.41 1.52
CA ASP A 98 -13.15 -11.56 2.17
C ASP A 98 -11.83 -11.94 1.46
N SER A 99 -10.92 -12.64 2.15
CA SER A 99 -9.66 -13.09 1.54
C SER A 99 -9.93 -14.01 0.36
N THR A 100 -9.25 -13.78 -0.76
CA THR A 100 -9.38 -14.60 -1.97
C THR A 100 -8.18 -15.53 -2.17
N ALA A 101 -8.38 -16.59 -2.95
CA ALA A 101 -7.33 -17.55 -3.29
C ALA A 101 -6.41 -17.02 -4.40
N CYS A 102 -5.32 -17.76 -4.66
CA CYS A 102 -4.43 -17.57 -5.79
C CYS A 102 -4.31 -18.89 -6.57
N PRO A 103 -4.79 -18.99 -7.84
CA PRO A 103 -5.52 -17.98 -8.60
C PRO A 103 -6.92 -17.69 -8.03
N GLY A 104 -7.30 -16.41 -8.04
CA GLY A 104 -8.63 -15.95 -7.61
C GLY A 104 -9.68 -16.10 -8.72
N ASN A 105 -10.95 -16.15 -8.34
CA ASN A 105 -12.06 -16.12 -9.30
C ASN A 105 -12.32 -14.68 -9.77
N GLY A 106 -11.71 -14.29 -10.89
CA GLY A 106 -11.96 -13.01 -11.55
C GLY A 106 -11.01 -11.88 -11.14
N SER A 107 -11.56 -10.71 -10.81
CA SER A 107 -10.77 -9.56 -10.34
C SER A 107 -10.36 -9.72 -8.89
N TYR A 108 -9.18 -9.21 -8.54
CA TYR A 108 -8.82 -9.02 -7.14
C TYR A 108 -9.42 -7.71 -6.64
N TYR A 109 -9.69 -7.66 -5.34
CA TYR A 109 -10.22 -6.49 -4.69
C TYR A 109 -9.30 -6.04 -3.56
N GLY A 110 -9.38 -4.74 -3.29
CA GLY A 110 -8.77 -4.10 -2.14
C GLY A 110 -9.83 -3.40 -1.32
N LYS A 111 -9.58 -3.28 -0.01
CA LYS A 111 -10.42 -2.50 0.89
C LYS A 111 -9.62 -1.32 1.41
N LEU A 112 -10.02 -0.11 1.01
CA LEU A 112 -9.54 1.14 1.57
C LEU A 112 -10.39 1.47 2.80
N THR A 113 -9.77 1.69 3.94
CA THR A 113 -10.41 2.20 5.15
C THR A 113 -9.72 3.49 5.53
N TRP A 114 -10.46 4.58 5.70
CA TRP A 114 -9.87 5.86 6.08
C TRP A 114 -10.61 6.49 7.25
N THR A 115 -9.83 7.15 8.10
CA THR A 115 -10.30 7.85 9.28
C THR A 115 -9.92 9.31 9.17
N VAL A 116 -10.91 10.19 9.33
CA VAL A 116 -10.71 11.64 9.44
C VAL A 116 -11.29 12.09 10.78
N GLY A 117 -10.43 12.57 11.67
CA GLY A 117 -10.83 12.81 13.07
C GLY A 117 -11.35 11.52 13.73
N ASN A 118 -12.61 11.53 14.19
CA ASN A 118 -13.24 10.38 14.85
C ASN A 118 -14.17 9.56 13.93
N GLN A 119 -14.20 9.86 12.63
CA GLN A 119 -15.08 9.17 11.68
C GLN A 119 -14.27 8.26 10.77
N SER A 120 -14.68 6.99 10.69
CA SER A 120 -14.09 5.99 9.79
C SER A 120 -15.06 5.59 8.70
N GLN A 121 -14.56 5.43 7.49
CA GLN A 121 -15.29 4.94 6.33
C GLN A 121 -14.46 3.89 5.60
N SER A 122 -15.11 3.03 4.80
CA SER A 122 -14.41 2.06 3.98
C SER A 122 -15.06 1.87 2.62
N ALA A 123 -14.26 1.54 1.62
CA ALA A 123 -14.70 1.21 0.27
C ALA A 123 -13.92 0.00 -0.26
N ILE A 124 -14.64 -0.90 -0.93
CA ILE A 124 -14.06 -2.03 -1.67
C ILE A 124 -13.94 -1.63 -3.14
N PHE A 125 -12.80 -1.92 -3.77
CA PHE A 125 -12.53 -1.58 -5.17
C PHE A 125 -11.79 -2.70 -5.88
N PRO A 126 -12.08 -2.96 -7.17
CA PRO A 126 -11.32 -3.91 -7.99
C PRO A 126 -9.96 -3.32 -8.40
N TYR A 127 -8.97 -4.17 -8.61
CA TYR A 127 -7.70 -3.85 -9.28
C TYR A 127 -7.19 -5.00 -10.14
#